data_AF-A0A2U2AHW4-F1
#
_entry.id   AF-A0A2U2AHW4-F1
#
_cell.length_a   1.000
_cell.length_b   1.000
_cell.length_c   1.000
_cell.angle_alpha   90.00
_cell.angle_beta   90.00
_cell.angle_gamma   90.00
#
_symmetry.space_group_name_H-M   'P 1'
#
loop_
_entity.id
_entity.type
_entity.pdbx_description
1 polymer ?
#
loop_
_entity_poly.entity_id
_entity_poly.type
_entity_poly.pdbx_seq_one_letter_code
_entity_poly.pdbx_strand_id
1 'polypeptide(L)'
;MEEIFIKHYEDKTLGEFLSSKEYSDNKSYRGILIELHKNSTIDLVNNISDVLNKSNDHNTFAVMQYLEVIKEISLNYDEVVSIINYLKTICEQRYEYYSLYELLNNALETKTITELDKLYNDAINNSELYEYTYFIFQAYLKIDASKAYELAVNLFSLCNTELFIACSNILFVFDYENLGFDKLNAITQLLLQRQSSLSDMDKELSQILYVASHIYDSYPQDAEEFFLDIFDYILKFNDEGHLELLDKLRFFCSNISSSVWKKYSKLILDYPTKKNLNILLLNNYSFLASESCRLTYIKLIEELLISNKIQGDQLQDFYQMIQYCKLQDALMTRWLLSKNPMLIYIADDIFYGVALDATSNFDASLLEEQEQDQSMFFNLIDHCCGTFYLYPNIVISFLLSLLDLNIDQKSILKIQLHIQKLFIPSYPYAIEGILKKIKKNTSESLDSTISNIQKESQEYLIFIESLQYHRELFEDISNKQLRFSEQNRQRIKVNKQINKQSVFNNLFSKSLILYGRGSRQTYNVTASADSIFNTSSVKIDLPILKIVSPVETRQFLHVLRTIHWEARYEINN
;
A
#
# COMPACT_ATOMS: atom_id res chain seq x y z
N MET A 1 -30.06 48.20 7.54
CA MET A 1 -29.69 46.81 7.19
C MET A 1 -30.59 45.81 7.89
N GLU A 2 -30.75 45.89 9.21
CA GLU A 2 -31.75 45.09 9.96
C GLU A 2 -33.17 45.15 9.37
N GLU A 3 -33.71 46.34 9.10
CA GLU A 3 -35.04 46.52 8.49
C GLU A 3 -35.18 45.83 7.12
N ILE A 4 -34.07 45.69 6.37
CA ILE A 4 -34.07 45.00 5.07
C ILE A 4 -34.21 43.49 5.28
N PHE A 5 -33.49 42.92 6.27
CA PHE A 5 -33.62 41.52 6.64
C PHE A 5 -35.01 41.19 7.19
N ILE A 6 -35.56 42.05 8.05
CA ILE A 6 -36.91 41.88 8.60
C ILE A 6 -37.93 41.89 7.46
N LYS A 7 -37.83 42.84 6.52
CA LYS A 7 -38.74 42.90 5.38
C LYS A 7 -38.66 41.64 4.50
N HIS A 8 -37.44 41.19 4.15
CA HIS A 8 -37.28 39.96 3.37
C HIS A 8 -37.74 38.70 4.12
N TYR A 9 -37.65 38.70 5.45
CA TYR A 9 -38.18 37.65 6.31
C TYR A 9 -39.73 37.64 6.29
N GLU A 10 -40.36 38.79 6.52
CA GLU A 10 -41.82 38.95 6.46
C GLU A 10 -42.39 38.61 5.06
N ASP A 11 -41.69 39.01 4.00
CA ASP A 11 -42.06 38.75 2.61
C ASP A 11 -41.76 37.31 2.16
N LYS A 12 -41.15 36.47 3.03
CA LYS A 12 -40.71 35.10 2.72
C LYS A 12 -39.81 35.05 1.48
N THR A 13 -38.86 35.98 1.38
CA THR A 13 -37.87 36.10 0.29
C THR A 13 -36.43 36.12 0.81
N LEU A 14 -36.24 35.85 2.11
CA LEU A 14 -34.94 35.88 2.75
C LEU A 14 -33.91 34.93 2.09
N GLY A 15 -34.32 33.75 1.65
CA GLY A 15 -33.44 32.82 0.91
C GLY A 15 -32.89 33.36 -0.39
N GLU A 16 -33.75 34.01 -1.19
CA GLU A 16 -33.36 34.66 -2.45
C GLU A 16 -32.39 35.82 -2.17
N PHE A 17 -32.67 36.59 -1.11
CA PHE A 17 -31.81 37.68 -0.67
C PHE A 17 -30.41 37.19 -0.26
N LEU A 18 -30.34 36.11 0.53
CA LEU A 18 -29.08 35.48 0.94
C LEU A 18 -28.29 34.86 -0.22
N SER A 19 -28.95 34.52 -1.33
CA SER A 19 -28.31 33.97 -2.52
C SER A 19 -27.65 35.01 -3.43
N SER A 20 -27.91 36.30 -3.21
CA SER A 20 -27.38 37.36 -4.06
C SER A 20 -25.88 37.61 -3.82
N LYS A 21 -25.10 37.70 -4.91
CA LYS A 21 -23.62 37.74 -4.91
C LYS A 21 -23.03 38.93 -4.16
N GLU A 22 -23.82 39.98 -3.90
CA GLU A 22 -23.40 41.15 -3.11
C GLU A 22 -23.26 40.84 -1.61
N TYR A 23 -23.87 39.75 -1.14
CA TYR A 23 -23.92 39.38 0.27
C TYR A 23 -23.05 38.18 0.63
N SER A 24 -22.32 37.55 -0.30
CA SER A 24 -21.49 36.38 0.01
C SER A 24 -20.25 36.67 0.88
N ASP A 25 -19.73 37.91 0.83
CA ASP A 25 -18.39 38.23 1.36
C ASP A 25 -18.40 39.04 2.68
N ASN A 26 -19.58 39.34 3.25
CA ASN A 26 -19.69 40.32 4.33
C ASN A 26 -19.90 39.69 5.73
N LYS A 27 -18.87 39.63 6.59
CA LYS A 27 -19.04 39.23 8.01
C LYS A 27 -20.14 40.01 8.76
N SER A 28 -20.53 41.18 8.26
CA SER A 28 -21.52 42.07 8.84
C SER A 28 -22.97 41.55 8.83
N TYR A 29 -23.40 40.69 7.90
CA TYR A 29 -24.81 40.25 7.88
C TYR A 29 -25.08 39.07 8.82
N ARG A 30 -24.09 38.19 9.04
CA ARG A 30 -24.24 37.05 9.95
C ARG A 30 -24.58 37.52 11.35
N GLY A 31 -23.80 38.49 11.84
CA GLY A 31 -24.06 39.14 13.13
C GLY A 31 -25.47 39.73 13.23
N ILE A 32 -25.95 40.40 12.17
CA ILE A 32 -27.31 40.97 12.13
C ILE A 32 -28.38 39.88 12.21
N LEU A 33 -28.27 38.80 11.44
CA LEU A 33 -29.25 37.70 11.47
C LEU A 33 -29.26 36.99 12.83
N ILE A 34 -28.08 36.79 13.43
CA ILE A 34 -27.94 36.22 14.76
C ILE A 34 -28.60 37.13 15.81
N GLU A 35 -28.38 38.44 15.75
CA GLU A 35 -28.99 39.40 16.67
C GLU A 35 -30.51 39.49 16.50
N LEU A 36 -31.00 39.53 15.26
CA LEU A 36 -32.44 39.52 14.97
C LEU A 36 -33.10 38.24 15.48
N HIS A 37 -32.41 37.09 15.37
CA HIS A 37 -32.91 35.84 15.91
C HIS A 37 -32.91 35.82 17.44
N LYS A 38 -31.81 36.23 18.07
CA LYS A 38 -31.71 36.34 19.54
C LYS A 38 -32.76 37.27 20.13
N ASN A 39 -33.12 38.34 19.42
CA ASN A 39 -34.14 39.29 19.83
C ASN A 39 -35.58 38.82 19.50
N SER A 40 -35.74 37.60 18.97
CA SER A 40 -37.04 37.04 18.55
C SER A 40 -37.76 37.86 17.47
N THR A 41 -37.04 38.73 16.76
CA THR A 41 -37.58 39.52 15.64
C THR A 41 -37.74 38.67 14.40
N ILE A 42 -36.84 37.70 14.21
CA ILE A 42 -36.96 36.65 13.21
C ILE A 42 -36.75 35.29 13.87
N ASP A 43 -37.44 34.28 13.39
CA ASP A 43 -37.22 32.89 13.74
C ASP A 43 -36.61 32.16 12.54
N LEU A 44 -35.30 31.90 12.61
CA LEU A 44 -34.56 31.22 11.55
C LEU A 44 -34.80 29.71 11.57
N VAL A 45 -35.24 29.15 12.70
CA VAL A 45 -35.41 27.70 12.89
C VAL A 45 -36.78 27.27 12.38
N ASN A 46 -37.86 27.86 12.91
CA ASN A 46 -39.22 27.44 12.59
C ASN A 46 -39.62 27.81 11.15
N ASN A 47 -38.98 28.84 10.58
CA ASN A 47 -39.24 29.28 9.20
C ASN A 47 -38.12 28.87 8.22
N ILE A 48 -37.33 27.83 8.54
CA ILE A 48 -36.30 27.28 7.65
C ILE A 48 -36.83 27.02 6.22
N SER A 49 -38.09 26.61 6.11
CA SER A 49 -38.72 26.36 4.83
C SER A 49 -38.93 27.62 4.00
N ASP A 50 -39.37 28.72 4.62
CA ASP A 50 -39.47 30.02 3.96
C ASP A 50 -38.09 30.62 3.64
N VAL A 51 -37.06 30.26 4.42
CA VAL A 51 -35.67 30.67 4.20
C VAL A 51 -35.02 29.89 3.05
N LEU A 52 -35.42 28.64 2.76
CA LEU A 52 -34.69 27.79 1.81
C LEU A 52 -35.52 27.27 0.60
N ASN A 53 -36.86 27.39 0.58
CA ASN A 53 -37.70 26.80 -0.48
C ASN A 53 -37.82 27.57 -1.81
N LYS A 54 -37.49 28.87 -1.86
CA LYS A 54 -37.74 29.69 -3.06
C LYS A 54 -36.58 29.83 -4.04
N SER A 55 -35.42 29.23 -3.77
CA SER A 55 -34.36 29.19 -4.77
C SER A 55 -34.71 28.13 -5.82
N ASN A 56 -35.21 28.57 -6.99
CA ASN A 56 -35.57 27.70 -8.12
C ASN A 56 -34.43 26.80 -8.64
N ASP A 57 -33.20 27.02 -8.19
CA ASP A 57 -32.10 26.07 -8.21
C ASP A 57 -31.62 25.95 -6.76
N HIS A 58 -31.52 24.74 -6.20
CA HIS A 58 -31.01 24.45 -4.86
C HIS A 58 -29.70 25.21 -4.58
N ASN A 59 -29.81 26.46 -4.10
CA ASN A 59 -28.72 27.43 -4.11
C ASN A 59 -27.78 27.06 -2.97
N THR A 60 -26.75 26.29 -3.31
CA THR A 60 -25.69 25.84 -2.39
C THR A 60 -25.18 27.00 -1.53
N PHE A 61 -25.12 28.20 -2.12
CA PHE A 61 -24.71 29.42 -1.43
C PHE A 61 -25.68 29.87 -0.32
N ALA A 62 -26.99 29.89 -0.56
CA ALA A 62 -27.96 30.27 0.47
C ALA A 62 -27.98 29.27 1.62
N VAL A 63 -27.90 27.97 1.31
CA VAL A 63 -27.77 26.89 2.31
C VAL A 63 -26.48 27.07 3.12
N MET A 64 -25.33 27.33 2.47
CA MET A 64 -24.07 27.57 3.16
C MET A 64 -24.12 28.80 4.07
N GLN A 65 -24.69 29.92 3.63
CA GLN A 65 -24.77 31.11 4.48
C GLN A 65 -25.75 30.94 5.65
N TYR A 66 -26.86 30.24 5.43
CA TYR A 66 -27.77 29.86 6.50
C TYR A 66 -27.07 28.95 7.53
N LEU A 67 -26.36 27.91 7.07
CA LEU A 67 -25.60 27.01 7.94
C LEU A 67 -24.57 27.73 8.81
N GLU A 68 -23.85 28.70 8.24
CA GLU A 68 -22.87 29.49 8.96
C GLU A 68 -23.51 30.37 10.04
N VAL A 69 -24.71 30.91 9.81
CA VAL A 69 -25.48 31.64 10.81
C VAL A 69 -26.00 30.70 11.90
N ILE A 70 -26.53 29.54 11.51
CA ILE A 70 -27.08 28.53 12.45
C ILE A 70 -26.02 28.01 13.42
N LYS A 71 -24.77 27.82 12.98
CA LYS A 71 -23.66 27.39 13.85
C LYS A 71 -23.33 28.36 14.97
N GLU A 72 -23.66 29.63 14.83
CA GLU A 72 -23.41 30.67 15.84
C GLU A 72 -24.62 30.93 16.76
N ILE A 73 -25.75 30.25 16.52
CA ILE A 73 -26.96 30.34 17.33
C ILE A 73 -26.98 29.19 18.34
N SER A 74 -27.39 29.51 19.58
CA SER A 74 -27.62 28.50 20.61
C SER A 74 -28.95 27.80 20.35
N LEU A 75 -28.90 26.58 19.85
CA LEU A 75 -30.08 25.77 19.55
C LEU A 75 -30.24 24.61 20.55
N ASN A 76 -31.49 24.24 20.81
CA ASN A 76 -31.81 23.02 21.55
C ASN A 76 -31.81 21.78 20.63
N TYR A 77 -31.86 20.59 21.21
CA TYR A 77 -31.79 19.33 20.47
C TYR A 77 -32.86 19.20 19.37
N ASP A 78 -34.13 19.52 19.70
CA ASP A 78 -35.25 19.37 18.77
C ASP A 78 -35.12 20.34 17.58
N GLU A 79 -34.63 21.55 17.84
CA GLU A 79 -34.35 22.56 16.81
C GLU A 79 -33.26 22.09 15.85
N VAL A 80 -32.16 21.54 16.37
CA VAL A 80 -31.05 21.03 15.53
C VAL A 80 -31.50 19.83 14.70
N VAL A 81 -32.23 18.87 15.30
CA VAL A 81 -32.78 17.70 14.59
C VAL A 81 -33.75 18.13 13.48
N SER A 82 -34.64 19.08 13.77
CA SER A 82 -35.58 19.64 12.79
C SER A 82 -34.86 20.24 11.59
N ILE A 83 -33.81 21.04 11.83
CA ILE A 83 -32.98 21.64 10.78
C ILE A 83 -32.28 20.57 9.95
N ILE A 84 -31.66 19.56 10.57
CA ILE A 84 -30.94 18.49 9.86
C ILE A 84 -31.92 17.69 8.98
N ASN A 85 -33.07 17.27 9.52
CA ASN A 85 -34.10 16.54 8.76
C ASN A 85 -34.62 17.36 7.58
N TYR A 86 -34.83 18.65 7.79
CA TYR A 86 -35.24 19.56 6.72
C TYR A 86 -34.18 19.66 5.62
N LEU A 87 -32.92 19.89 5.98
CA LEU A 87 -31.80 19.99 5.04
C LEU A 87 -31.60 18.70 4.24
N LYS A 88 -31.73 17.53 4.87
CA LYS A 88 -31.69 16.24 4.17
C LYS A 88 -32.72 16.12 3.05
N THR A 89 -33.91 16.65 3.29
CA THR A 89 -35.01 16.64 2.32
C THR A 89 -34.69 17.51 1.11
N ILE A 90 -34.04 18.67 1.31
CA ILE A 90 -33.79 19.64 0.24
C ILE A 90 -32.40 19.55 -0.42
N CYS A 91 -31.44 18.85 0.19
CA CYS A 91 -30.05 18.78 -0.28
C CYS A 91 -29.70 17.50 -1.06
N GLU A 92 -30.66 16.60 -1.34
CA GLU A 92 -30.55 15.39 -2.18
C GLU A 92 -29.11 14.90 -2.44
N GLN A 93 -28.45 14.34 -1.42
CA GLN A 93 -27.08 13.77 -1.41
C GLN A 93 -25.89 14.70 -1.14
N ARG A 94 -26.10 15.97 -0.80
CA ARG A 94 -24.98 16.85 -0.45
C ARG A 94 -24.67 16.81 1.06
N TYR A 95 -23.38 16.69 1.39
CA TYR A 95 -22.86 16.39 2.74
C TYR A 95 -22.79 17.64 3.67
N GLU A 96 -23.42 18.77 3.33
CA GLU A 96 -23.25 20.02 4.10
C GLU A 96 -23.93 19.98 5.48
N TYR A 97 -25.00 19.20 5.63
CA TYR A 97 -25.70 19.05 6.93
C TYR A 97 -24.85 18.30 7.98
N TYR A 98 -23.85 17.50 7.58
CA TYR A 98 -22.91 16.88 8.52
C TYR A 98 -22.15 17.92 9.36
N SER A 99 -22.00 19.15 8.85
CA SER A 99 -21.38 20.24 9.60
C SER A 99 -22.20 20.74 10.80
N LEU A 100 -23.46 20.30 10.94
CA LEU A 100 -24.32 20.61 12.09
C LEU A 100 -24.24 19.53 13.20
N TYR A 101 -23.58 18.40 12.97
CA TYR A 101 -23.48 17.34 13.96
C TYR A 101 -22.72 17.78 15.23
N GLU A 102 -21.84 18.77 15.12
CA GLU A 102 -21.22 19.40 16.30
C GLU A 102 -22.25 20.11 17.19
N LEU A 103 -23.28 20.73 16.60
CA LEU A 103 -24.35 21.38 17.37
C LEU A 103 -25.23 20.36 18.11
N LEU A 104 -25.44 19.17 17.54
CA LEU A 104 -26.13 18.08 18.25
C LEU A 104 -25.37 17.69 19.52
N ASN A 105 -24.04 17.55 19.42
CA ASN A 105 -23.20 17.25 20.57
C ASN A 105 -23.30 18.33 21.63
N ASN A 106 -23.23 19.61 21.24
CA ASN A 106 -23.35 20.73 22.17
C ASN A 106 -24.73 20.80 22.84
N ALA A 107 -25.80 20.55 22.08
CA ALA A 107 -27.17 20.56 22.59
C ALA A 107 -27.44 19.41 23.59
N LEU A 108 -26.72 18.30 23.47
CA LEU A 108 -26.83 17.13 24.34
C LEU A 108 -25.88 17.18 25.55
N GLU A 109 -24.78 17.94 25.48
CA GLU A 109 -23.72 17.95 26.52
C GLU A 109 -24.21 18.40 27.90
N THR A 110 -25.26 19.22 27.95
CA THR A 110 -25.82 19.76 29.21
C THR A 110 -27.03 19.00 29.73
N LYS A 111 -27.44 17.91 29.03
CA LYS A 111 -28.64 17.15 29.38
C LYS A 111 -28.42 16.25 30.59
N THR A 112 -29.46 16.14 31.41
CA THR A 112 -29.51 15.18 32.52
C THR A 112 -29.83 13.77 32.02
N ILE A 113 -29.52 12.75 32.83
CA ILE A 113 -29.84 11.34 32.50
C ILE A 113 -31.32 11.15 32.17
N THR A 114 -32.22 11.78 32.92
CA THR A 114 -33.67 11.66 32.70
C THR A 114 -34.11 12.27 31.37
N GLU A 115 -33.49 13.37 30.96
CA GLU A 115 -33.75 13.98 29.65
C GLU A 115 -33.21 13.09 28.52
N LEU A 116 -32.01 12.52 28.68
CA LEU A 116 -31.47 11.56 27.71
C LEU A 116 -32.33 10.29 27.60
N ASP A 117 -32.90 9.80 28.71
CA ASP A 117 -33.81 8.65 28.70
C ASP A 117 -35.04 8.92 27.83
N LYS A 118 -35.59 10.13 27.92
CA LYS A 118 -36.70 10.55 27.08
C LYS A 118 -36.29 10.59 25.60
N LEU A 119 -35.17 11.27 25.29
CA LEU A 119 -34.68 11.40 23.92
C LEU A 119 -34.33 10.04 23.29
N TYR A 120 -33.73 9.13 24.06
CA TYR A 120 -33.44 7.77 23.62
C TYR A 120 -34.73 7.01 23.29
N ASN A 121 -35.71 7.02 24.18
CA ASN A 121 -36.99 6.35 23.95
C ASN A 121 -37.72 6.92 22.73
N ASP A 122 -37.69 8.24 22.54
CA ASP A 122 -38.28 8.89 21.37
C ASP A 122 -37.54 8.46 20.09
N ALA A 123 -36.19 8.38 20.14
CA ALA A 123 -35.37 8.00 18.99
C ALA A 123 -35.56 6.55 18.55
N ILE A 124 -35.60 5.59 19.48
CA ILE A 124 -35.73 4.16 19.12
C ILE A 124 -37.14 3.80 18.62
N ASN A 125 -38.14 4.61 18.94
CA ASN A 125 -39.53 4.39 18.52
C ASN A 125 -39.90 5.15 17.22
N ASN A 126 -39.00 5.97 16.67
CA ASN A 126 -39.21 6.71 15.44
C ASN A 126 -38.05 6.50 14.45
N SER A 127 -38.32 5.83 13.32
CA SER A 127 -37.32 5.50 12.31
C SER A 127 -36.58 6.71 11.74
N GLU A 128 -37.21 7.89 11.69
CA GLU A 128 -36.57 9.13 11.25
C GLU A 128 -35.47 9.62 12.21
N LEU A 129 -35.46 9.10 13.44
CA LEU A 129 -34.55 9.53 14.50
C LEU A 129 -33.43 8.52 14.81
N TYR A 130 -33.40 7.37 14.14
CA TYR A 130 -32.46 6.30 14.47
C TYR A 130 -31.00 6.74 14.42
N GLU A 131 -30.61 7.55 13.44
CA GLU A 131 -29.22 8.03 13.35
C GLU A 131 -28.79 8.92 14.52
N TYR A 132 -29.74 9.58 15.20
CA TYR A 132 -29.43 10.49 16.31
C TYR A 132 -29.11 9.73 17.59
N THR A 133 -29.46 8.44 17.65
CA THR A 133 -29.09 7.56 18.77
C THR A 133 -27.59 7.56 19.03
N TYR A 134 -26.75 7.68 17.99
CA TYR A 134 -25.30 7.81 18.13
C TYR A 134 -24.89 8.98 19.04
N PHE A 135 -25.46 10.18 18.82
CA PHE A 135 -25.15 11.38 19.60
C PHE A 135 -25.72 11.30 21.02
N ILE A 136 -26.91 10.71 21.17
CA ILE A 136 -27.51 10.46 22.48
C ILE A 136 -26.60 9.54 23.31
N PHE A 137 -26.06 8.48 22.70
CA PHE A 137 -25.12 7.58 23.39
C PHE A 137 -23.78 8.24 23.71
N GLN A 138 -23.26 9.12 22.84
CA GLN A 138 -22.12 9.96 23.15
C GLN A 138 -22.34 10.76 24.44
N ALA A 139 -23.52 11.37 24.58
CA ALA A 139 -23.87 12.10 25.79
C ALA A 139 -24.01 11.18 27.02
N TYR A 140 -24.64 10.01 26.88
CA TYR A 140 -24.70 9.03 27.97
C TYR A 140 -23.33 8.60 28.45
N LEU A 141 -22.39 8.30 27.55
CA LEU A 141 -21.06 7.82 27.92
C LEU A 141 -20.27 8.84 28.75
N LYS A 142 -20.49 10.14 28.52
CA LYS A 142 -19.89 11.21 29.34
C LYS A 142 -20.43 11.24 30.77
N ILE A 143 -21.66 10.77 30.99
CA ILE A 143 -22.37 10.87 32.27
C ILE A 143 -22.36 9.54 33.04
N ASP A 144 -22.79 8.45 32.38
CA ASP A 144 -22.88 7.10 32.93
C ASP A 144 -22.64 6.05 31.84
N ALA A 145 -21.39 5.61 31.73
CA ALA A 145 -20.99 4.59 30.77
C ALA A 145 -21.62 3.21 31.03
N SER A 146 -21.99 2.88 32.28
CA SER A 146 -22.60 1.59 32.58
C SER A 146 -24.06 1.54 32.11
N LYS A 147 -24.80 2.64 32.30
CA LYS A 147 -26.15 2.77 31.75
C LYS A 147 -26.14 2.83 30.22
N ALA A 148 -25.19 3.55 29.63
CA ALA A 148 -25.00 3.55 28.17
C ALA A 148 -24.84 2.12 27.64
N TYR A 149 -24.01 1.31 28.29
CA TYR A 149 -23.79 -0.08 27.91
C TYR A 149 -25.07 -0.92 28.01
N GLU A 150 -25.81 -0.81 29.13
CA GLU A 150 -27.08 -1.53 29.31
C GLU A 150 -28.10 -1.17 28.21
N LEU A 151 -28.21 0.11 27.88
CA LEU A 151 -29.08 0.58 26.81
C LEU A 151 -28.67 0.04 25.43
N ALA A 152 -27.36 -0.08 25.15
CA ALA A 152 -26.91 -0.72 23.92
C ALA A 152 -27.29 -2.20 23.88
N VAL A 153 -27.04 -2.96 24.94
CA VAL A 153 -27.43 -4.39 24.99
C VAL A 153 -28.93 -4.56 24.78
N ASN A 154 -29.73 -3.75 25.47
CA ASN A 154 -31.19 -3.76 25.32
C ASN A 154 -31.61 -3.41 23.89
N LEU A 155 -31.00 -2.38 23.29
CA LEU A 155 -31.24 -2.00 21.90
C LEU A 155 -30.95 -3.18 20.97
N PHE A 156 -29.75 -3.75 21.03
CA PHE A 156 -29.37 -4.89 20.22
C PHE A 156 -30.27 -6.11 20.43
N SER A 157 -30.82 -6.33 21.62
CA SER A 157 -31.78 -7.42 21.84
C SER A 157 -33.15 -7.19 21.17
N LEU A 158 -33.53 -5.92 20.93
CA LEU A 158 -34.85 -5.52 20.45
C LEU A 158 -34.88 -5.13 18.96
N CYS A 159 -33.74 -4.87 18.33
CA CYS A 159 -33.70 -4.31 16.96
C CYS A 159 -34.32 -5.23 15.88
N ASN A 160 -35.04 -4.61 14.93
CA ASN A 160 -35.18 -5.14 13.58
C ASN A 160 -33.93 -4.76 12.74
N THR A 161 -33.81 -5.26 11.51
CA THR A 161 -32.64 -5.01 10.64
C THR A 161 -32.37 -3.52 10.40
N GLU A 162 -33.40 -2.70 10.16
CA GLU A 162 -33.24 -1.26 9.92
C GLU A 162 -32.70 -0.53 11.15
N LEU A 163 -33.28 -0.79 12.34
CA LEU A 163 -32.82 -0.21 13.60
C LEU A 163 -31.41 -0.69 13.94
N PHE A 164 -31.09 -1.96 13.67
CA PHE A 164 -29.75 -2.49 13.90
C PHE A 164 -28.70 -1.75 13.05
N ILE A 165 -28.94 -1.63 11.74
CA ILE A 165 -28.00 -0.94 10.82
C ILE A 165 -27.84 0.53 11.19
N ALA A 166 -28.91 1.20 11.62
CA ALA A 166 -28.84 2.61 11.99
C ALA A 166 -28.13 2.83 13.33
N CYS A 167 -28.33 1.92 14.30
CA CYS A 167 -27.83 2.07 15.67
C CYS A 167 -26.52 1.35 15.94
N SER A 168 -26.06 0.45 15.07
CA SER A 168 -24.76 -0.23 15.19
C SER A 168 -23.58 0.72 15.33
N ASN A 169 -23.68 1.93 14.78
CA ASN A 169 -22.66 2.96 14.90
C ASN A 169 -22.44 3.43 16.34
N ILE A 170 -23.43 3.26 17.22
CA ILE A 170 -23.33 3.55 18.66
C ILE A 170 -22.15 2.81 19.28
N LEU A 171 -21.89 1.59 18.83
CA LEU A 171 -20.80 0.77 19.34
C LEU A 171 -19.43 1.43 19.07
N PHE A 172 -19.29 2.29 18.06
CA PHE A 172 -18.03 3.00 17.79
C PHE A 172 -17.71 4.09 18.80
N VAL A 173 -18.70 4.50 19.58
CA VAL A 173 -18.49 5.50 20.64
C VAL A 173 -17.90 4.86 21.89
N PHE A 174 -18.06 3.54 22.03
CA PHE A 174 -17.53 2.86 23.20
C PHE A 174 -16.01 2.86 23.19
N ASP A 175 -15.45 3.33 24.30
CA ASP A 175 -14.06 3.12 24.63
C ASP A 175 -13.88 1.66 25.06
N TYR A 176 -13.75 0.81 24.05
CA TYR A 176 -13.68 -0.64 24.25
C TYR A 176 -12.56 -1.00 25.21
N GLU A 177 -11.40 -0.36 25.14
CA GLU A 177 -10.25 -0.65 26.02
C GLU A 177 -10.60 -0.52 27.51
N ASN A 178 -11.37 0.51 27.87
CA ASN A 178 -11.75 0.81 29.25
C ASN A 178 -13.02 0.11 29.73
N LEU A 179 -13.81 -0.47 28.81
CA LEU A 179 -15.12 -1.03 29.13
C LEU A 179 -15.05 -2.42 29.82
N GLY A 180 -14.02 -3.20 29.50
CA GLY A 180 -13.84 -4.58 29.94
C GLY A 180 -14.60 -5.59 29.05
N PHE A 181 -13.94 -6.70 28.72
CA PHE A 181 -14.53 -7.72 27.83
C PHE A 181 -15.78 -8.40 28.41
N ASP A 182 -15.88 -8.55 29.75
CA ASP A 182 -17.04 -9.15 30.42
C ASP A 182 -18.36 -8.49 30.05
N LYS A 183 -18.34 -7.16 29.89
CA LYS A 183 -19.50 -6.41 29.41
C LYS A 183 -19.74 -6.82 27.96
N LEU A 184 -18.77 -6.60 27.08
CA LEU A 184 -18.86 -6.88 25.64
C LEU A 184 -19.33 -8.29 25.28
N ASN A 185 -19.08 -9.29 26.12
CA ASN A 185 -19.53 -10.66 25.90
C ASN A 185 -21.05 -10.77 25.66
N ALA A 186 -21.88 -9.94 26.32
CA ALA A 186 -23.33 -9.94 26.03
C ALA A 186 -23.63 -9.49 24.59
N ILE A 187 -22.89 -8.50 24.09
CA ILE A 187 -23.01 -8.01 22.72
C ILE A 187 -22.49 -9.05 21.73
N THR A 188 -21.34 -9.69 21.98
CA THR A 188 -20.80 -10.70 21.06
C THR A 188 -21.77 -11.87 20.89
N GLN A 189 -22.41 -12.34 21.96
CA GLN A 189 -23.43 -13.39 21.89
C GLN A 189 -24.66 -12.95 21.07
N LEU A 190 -25.14 -11.71 21.24
CA LEU A 190 -26.26 -11.18 20.46
C LEU A 190 -25.89 -11.06 18.96
N LEU A 191 -24.67 -10.65 18.65
CA LEU A 191 -24.18 -10.55 17.27
C LEU A 191 -24.08 -11.94 16.61
N LEU A 192 -23.59 -12.96 17.33
CA LEU A 192 -23.56 -14.34 16.84
C LEU A 192 -24.96 -14.89 16.57
N GLN A 193 -25.91 -14.64 17.49
CA GLN A 193 -27.31 -15.05 17.31
C GLN A 193 -27.93 -14.39 16.07
N ARG A 194 -27.76 -13.06 15.91
CA ARG A 194 -28.20 -12.32 14.73
C ARG A 194 -27.59 -12.87 13.45
N GLN A 195 -26.26 -12.99 13.44
CA GLN A 195 -25.52 -13.53 12.30
C GLN A 195 -26.06 -14.90 11.88
N SER A 196 -26.37 -15.80 12.82
CA SER A 196 -26.90 -17.13 12.49
C SER A 196 -28.27 -17.11 11.80
N SER A 197 -29.04 -16.03 11.95
CA SER A 197 -30.37 -15.86 11.35
C SER A 197 -30.37 -15.24 9.95
N LEU A 198 -29.23 -14.74 9.48
CA LEU A 198 -29.11 -14.15 8.15
C LEU A 198 -28.99 -15.24 7.08
N SER A 199 -29.50 -14.99 5.87
CA SER A 199 -29.44 -15.94 4.75
C SER A 199 -28.53 -15.51 3.61
N ASP A 200 -28.20 -14.22 3.54
CA ASP A 200 -27.47 -13.59 2.46
C ASP A 200 -26.51 -12.51 3.00
N MET A 201 -25.55 -12.10 2.17
CA MET A 201 -24.75 -10.91 2.46
C MET A 201 -25.63 -9.66 2.33
N ASP A 202 -25.98 -9.07 3.47
CA ASP A 202 -26.67 -7.78 3.57
C ASP A 202 -25.85 -6.81 4.44
N LYS A 203 -26.17 -5.52 4.38
CA LYS A 203 -25.54 -4.42 5.13
C LYS A 203 -25.41 -4.71 6.63
N GLU A 204 -26.36 -5.47 7.18
CA GLU A 204 -26.34 -5.94 8.57
C GLU A 204 -25.10 -6.79 8.88
N LEU A 205 -24.76 -7.76 8.02
CA LEU A 205 -23.60 -8.63 8.23
C LEU A 205 -22.27 -7.89 8.11
N SER A 206 -22.17 -6.94 7.16
CA SER A 206 -21.00 -6.07 7.01
C SER A 206 -20.77 -5.22 8.26
N GLN A 207 -21.86 -4.81 8.89
CA GLN A 207 -21.85 -4.02 10.11
C GLN A 207 -21.50 -4.87 11.34
N ILE A 208 -22.05 -6.09 11.43
CA ILE A 208 -21.68 -7.09 12.45
C ILE A 208 -20.17 -7.35 12.38
N LEU A 209 -19.63 -7.60 11.19
CA LEU A 209 -18.21 -7.80 11.00
C LEU A 209 -17.42 -6.61 11.51
N TYR A 210 -17.80 -5.40 11.09
CA TYR A 210 -17.05 -4.20 11.45
C TYR A 210 -17.02 -3.97 12.97
N VAL A 211 -18.13 -4.23 13.67
CA VAL A 211 -18.19 -4.21 15.13
C VAL A 211 -17.30 -5.30 15.74
N ALA A 212 -17.40 -6.54 15.25
CA ALA A 212 -16.60 -7.66 15.75
C ALA A 212 -15.10 -7.39 15.63
N SER A 213 -14.73 -6.78 14.52
CA SER A 213 -13.42 -6.24 14.21
C SER A 213 -12.92 -5.25 15.26
N HIS A 214 -13.70 -4.24 15.65
CA HIS A 214 -13.32 -3.29 16.72
C HIS A 214 -13.15 -3.96 18.07
N ILE A 215 -14.07 -4.87 18.44
CA ILE A 215 -13.96 -5.63 19.69
C ILE A 215 -12.66 -6.46 19.70
N TYR A 216 -12.31 -7.08 18.56
CA TYR A 216 -11.08 -7.84 18.42
C TYR A 216 -9.81 -6.99 18.59
N ASP A 217 -9.77 -5.79 18.02
CA ASP A 217 -8.60 -4.91 18.14
C ASP A 217 -8.33 -4.51 19.60
N SER A 218 -9.39 -4.27 20.36
CA SER A 218 -9.28 -3.90 21.78
C SER A 218 -9.00 -5.10 22.70
N TYR A 219 -9.50 -6.29 22.36
CA TYR A 219 -9.34 -7.52 23.18
C TYR A 219 -8.96 -8.74 22.32
N PRO A 220 -7.76 -8.76 21.72
CA PRO A 220 -7.41 -9.77 20.72
C PRO A 220 -7.35 -11.19 21.28
N GLN A 221 -7.07 -11.38 22.57
CA GLN A 221 -7.03 -12.71 23.19
C GLN A 221 -8.43 -13.26 23.50
N ASP A 222 -9.31 -12.41 24.06
CA ASP A 222 -10.64 -12.84 24.52
C ASP A 222 -11.67 -12.86 23.38
N ALA A 223 -11.50 -12.00 22.37
CA ALA A 223 -12.44 -11.87 21.26
C ALA A 223 -12.07 -12.70 20.02
N GLU A 224 -10.94 -13.40 20.01
CA GLU A 224 -10.43 -14.10 18.82
C GLU A 224 -11.42 -15.13 18.28
N GLU A 225 -11.95 -15.99 19.16
CA GLU A 225 -12.88 -17.06 18.77
C GLU A 225 -14.16 -16.47 18.16
N PHE A 226 -14.74 -15.46 18.82
CA PHE A 226 -15.89 -14.72 18.31
C PHE A 226 -15.62 -14.08 16.94
N PHE A 227 -14.46 -13.43 16.78
CA PHE A 227 -14.09 -12.82 15.50
C PHE A 227 -13.93 -13.87 14.40
N LEU A 228 -13.29 -15.00 14.70
CA LEU A 228 -13.09 -16.10 13.77
C LEU A 228 -14.40 -16.78 13.37
N ASP A 229 -15.39 -16.88 14.26
CA ASP A 229 -16.72 -17.43 13.97
C ASP A 229 -17.49 -16.55 12.98
N ILE A 230 -17.46 -15.23 13.20
CA ILE A 230 -18.05 -14.23 12.29
C ILE A 230 -17.34 -14.30 10.94
N PHE A 231 -16.01 -14.37 10.95
CA PHE A 231 -15.18 -14.50 9.75
C PHE A 231 -15.56 -15.75 8.95
N ASP A 232 -15.60 -16.92 9.59
CA ASP A 232 -15.93 -18.20 8.94
C ASP A 232 -17.35 -18.22 8.39
N TYR A 233 -18.28 -17.54 9.04
CA TYR A 233 -19.63 -17.41 8.53
C TYR A 233 -19.67 -16.57 7.25
N ILE A 234 -18.97 -15.45 7.21
CA ILE A 234 -18.91 -14.58 6.02
C ILE A 234 -18.26 -15.31 4.84
N LEU A 235 -17.26 -16.15 5.09
CA LEU A 235 -16.62 -16.98 4.06
C LEU A 235 -17.58 -17.98 3.37
N LYS A 236 -18.77 -18.25 3.93
CA LYS A 236 -19.77 -19.11 3.28
C LYS A 236 -20.40 -18.44 2.06
N PHE A 237 -20.31 -17.12 1.94
CA PHE A 237 -20.90 -16.35 0.84
C PHE A 237 -19.86 -16.07 -0.25
N ASN A 238 -20.15 -16.45 -1.49
CA ASN A 238 -19.13 -16.60 -2.52
C ASN A 238 -18.93 -15.38 -3.46
N ASP A 239 -19.53 -14.23 -3.15
CA ASP A 239 -19.61 -13.09 -4.09
C ASP A 239 -18.98 -11.78 -3.55
N GLU A 240 -19.74 -10.93 -2.88
CA GLU A 240 -19.30 -9.57 -2.45
C GLU A 240 -18.76 -9.50 -1.02
N GLY A 241 -19.10 -10.47 -0.16
CA GLY A 241 -18.74 -10.44 1.26
C GLY A 241 -17.23 -10.44 1.53
N HIS A 242 -16.44 -11.02 0.63
CA HIS A 242 -14.99 -11.00 0.72
C HIS A 242 -14.40 -9.59 0.50
N LEU A 243 -15.03 -8.76 -0.34
CA LEU A 243 -14.57 -7.40 -0.63
C LEU A 243 -14.80 -6.47 0.57
N GLU A 244 -15.97 -6.57 1.19
CA GLU A 244 -16.31 -5.79 2.38
C GLU A 244 -15.48 -6.22 3.59
N LEU A 245 -15.24 -7.53 3.73
CA LEU A 245 -14.36 -8.07 4.77
C LEU A 245 -12.96 -7.47 4.70
N LEU A 246 -12.39 -7.37 3.50
CA LEU A 246 -11.08 -6.78 3.28
C LEU A 246 -11.03 -5.26 3.51
N ASP A 247 -12.08 -4.54 3.12
CA ASP A 247 -12.16 -3.09 3.34
C ASP A 247 -12.38 -2.75 4.82
N LYS A 248 -13.12 -3.58 5.56
CA LYS A 248 -13.28 -3.41 7.01
C LYS A 248 -12.02 -3.81 7.77
N LEU A 249 -11.29 -4.82 7.29
CA LEU A 249 -10.01 -5.25 7.85
C LEU A 249 -8.86 -4.24 7.67
N ARG A 250 -9.08 -3.19 6.87
CA ARG A 250 -8.16 -2.07 6.64
C ARG A 250 -7.68 -1.34 7.88
N PHE A 251 -8.43 -1.41 8.98
CA PHE A 251 -8.17 -0.63 10.19
C PHE A 251 -7.38 -1.40 11.27
N PHE A 252 -7.11 -2.70 11.10
CA PHE A 252 -6.37 -3.50 12.10
C PHE A 252 -4.87 -3.46 11.82
N CYS A 253 -4.13 -2.77 12.69
CA CYS A 253 -2.72 -2.48 12.39
C CYS A 253 -1.74 -2.83 13.52
N SER A 254 -2.20 -3.11 14.74
CA SER A 254 -1.27 -3.35 15.86
C SER A 254 -1.07 -4.84 16.15
N ASN A 255 -2.14 -5.64 16.32
CA ASN A 255 -2.05 -6.99 16.91
C ASN A 255 -2.96 -8.05 16.25
N ILE A 256 -2.72 -8.40 14.98
CA ILE A 256 -3.42 -9.55 14.37
C ILE A 256 -2.74 -10.86 14.79
N SER A 257 -3.51 -11.79 15.33
CA SER A 257 -3.03 -13.11 15.72
C SER A 257 -2.75 -14.01 14.52
N SER A 258 -1.90 -15.02 14.72
CA SER A 258 -1.47 -15.91 13.62
C SER A 258 -2.62 -16.70 12.98
N SER A 259 -3.67 -17.02 13.73
CA SER A 259 -4.87 -17.73 13.28
C SER A 259 -5.71 -16.86 12.34
N VAL A 260 -6.03 -15.62 12.76
CA VAL A 260 -6.76 -14.62 11.97
C VAL A 260 -5.98 -14.32 10.70
N TRP A 261 -4.67 -14.09 10.83
CA TRP A 261 -3.82 -13.84 9.67
C TRP A 261 -3.84 -14.99 8.66
N LYS A 262 -3.76 -16.24 9.13
CA LYS A 262 -3.77 -17.42 8.27
C LYS A 262 -5.08 -17.55 7.47
N LYS A 263 -6.22 -17.19 8.06
CA LYS A 263 -7.50 -17.18 7.34
C LYS A 263 -7.59 -16.03 6.35
N TYR A 264 -7.14 -14.85 6.76
CA TYR A 264 -7.07 -13.67 5.91
C TYR A 264 -6.19 -13.86 4.68
N SER A 265 -4.97 -14.38 4.87
CA SER A 265 -4.03 -14.65 3.78
C SER A 265 -4.60 -15.69 2.82
N LYS A 266 -5.20 -16.76 3.35
CA LYS A 266 -5.87 -17.79 2.54
C LYS A 266 -7.02 -17.20 1.72
N LEU A 267 -7.85 -16.34 2.32
CA LEU A 267 -8.94 -15.67 1.60
C LEU A 267 -8.43 -14.88 0.40
N ILE A 268 -7.39 -14.06 0.59
CA ILE A 268 -6.81 -13.24 -0.48
C ILE A 268 -6.24 -14.13 -1.60
N LEU A 269 -5.61 -15.25 -1.22
CA LEU A 269 -5.07 -16.20 -2.17
C LEU A 269 -6.20 -16.92 -2.93
N ASP A 270 -7.25 -17.35 -2.25
CA ASP A 270 -8.35 -18.10 -2.89
C ASP A 270 -9.20 -17.19 -3.79
N TYR A 271 -9.35 -15.90 -3.43
CA TYR A 271 -10.18 -14.92 -4.15
C TYR A 271 -9.44 -13.61 -4.48
N PRO A 272 -8.45 -13.63 -5.39
CA PRO A 272 -7.62 -12.48 -5.73
C PRO A 272 -8.33 -11.54 -6.71
N THR A 273 -9.31 -10.77 -6.23
CA THR A 273 -9.95 -9.74 -7.05
C THR A 273 -9.07 -8.49 -7.13
N LYS A 274 -9.19 -7.71 -8.21
CA LYS A 274 -8.44 -6.45 -8.34
C LYS A 274 -8.69 -5.50 -7.16
N LYS A 275 -9.93 -5.46 -6.65
CA LYS A 275 -10.29 -4.63 -5.49
C LYS A 275 -9.61 -5.13 -4.21
N ASN A 276 -9.62 -6.44 -3.96
CA ASN A 276 -8.96 -7.08 -2.80
C ASN A 276 -7.46 -6.80 -2.77
N LEU A 277 -6.79 -6.99 -3.91
CA LEU A 277 -5.35 -6.77 -4.03
C LEU A 277 -5.00 -5.29 -3.86
N ASN A 278 -5.82 -4.38 -4.42
CA ASN A 278 -5.63 -2.96 -4.22
C ASN A 278 -5.80 -2.55 -2.75
N ILE A 279 -6.82 -3.07 -2.05
CA ILE A 279 -7.03 -2.79 -0.62
C ILE A 279 -5.84 -3.29 0.20
N LEU A 280 -5.37 -4.52 -0.07
CA LEU A 280 -4.18 -5.08 0.59
C LEU A 280 -2.96 -4.16 0.43
N LEU A 281 -2.69 -3.73 -0.79
CA LEU A 281 -1.53 -2.89 -1.12
C LEU A 281 -1.67 -1.45 -0.61
N LEU A 282 -2.89 -0.89 -0.55
CA LEU A 282 -3.11 0.42 0.07
C LEU A 282 -2.77 0.41 1.57
N ASN A 283 -2.85 -0.75 2.22
CA ASN A 283 -2.59 -0.91 3.65
C ASN A 283 -1.16 -1.38 3.96
N ASN A 284 -0.28 -1.43 2.95
CA ASN A 284 1.13 -1.83 3.07
C ASN A 284 1.84 -1.26 4.31
N TYR A 285 1.63 0.02 4.61
CA TYR A 285 2.29 0.71 5.71
C TYR A 285 2.00 0.07 7.07
N SER A 286 0.73 -0.21 7.35
CA SER A 286 0.32 -0.79 8.64
C SER A 286 1.00 -2.14 8.92
N PHE A 287 0.96 -3.03 7.94
CA PHE A 287 1.53 -4.37 8.06
C PHE A 287 3.05 -4.37 8.10
N LEU A 288 3.71 -3.47 7.35
CA LEU A 288 5.17 -3.39 7.32
C LEU A 288 5.75 -2.67 8.55
N ALA A 289 5.02 -1.71 9.11
CA ALA A 289 5.41 -1.01 10.34
C ALA A 289 5.39 -1.94 11.55
N SER A 290 4.36 -2.78 11.68
CA SER A 290 4.23 -3.75 12.77
C SER A 290 5.22 -4.91 12.63
N GLU A 291 6.10 -5.10 13.61
CA GLU A 291 7.10 -6.18 13.60
C GLU A 291 6.47 -7.58 13.61
N SER A 292 5.34 -7.74 14.31
CA SER A 292 4.60 -9.01 14.40
C SER A 292 3.95 -9.42 13.06
N CYS A 293 3.49 -8.45 12.27
CA CYS A 293 2.78 -8.69 11.01
C CYS A 293 3.70 -8.69 9.79
N ARG A 294 4.83 -7.98 9.86
CA ARG A 294 5.73 -7.72 8.73
C ARG A 294 6.15 -8.98 7.97
N LEU A 295 6.69 -9.98 8.67
CA LEU A 295 7.20 -11.18 8.01
C LEU A 295 6.06 -11.97 7.32
N THR A 296 4.91 -12.06 7.98
CA THR A 296 3.76 -12.80 7.47
C THR A 296 3.12 -12.07 6.29
N TYR A 297 3.16 -10.74 6.29
CA TYR A 297 2.77 -9.92 5.16
C TYR A 297 3.70 -10.09 3.95
N ILE A 298 5.01 -10.04 4.17
CA ILE A 298 6.01 -10.31 3.12
C ILE A 298 5.77 -11.68 2.48
N LYS A 299 5.52 -12.73 3.29
CA LYS A 299 5.20 -14.08 2.78
C LYS A 299 3.96 -14.10 1.90
N LEU A 300 2.89 -13.39 2.29
CA LEU A 300 1.67 -13.30 1.48
C LEU A 300 1.95 -12.62 0.13
N ILE A 301 2.72 -11.51 0.13
CA ILE A 301 3.11 -10.83 -1.11
C ILE A 301 3.97 -11.73 -1.99
N GLU A 302 4.92 -12.47 -1.41
CA GLU A 302 5.73 -13.47 -2.12
C GLU A 302 4.84 -14.53 -2.78
N GLU A 303 3.86 -15.09 -2.08
CA GLU A 303 2.93 -16.09 -2.62
C GLU A 303 2.06 -15.52 -3.76
N LEU A 304 1.58 -14.28 -3.62
CA LEU A 304 0.81 -13.60 -4.67
C LEU A 304 1.63 -13.32 -5.92
N LEU A 305 2.92 -13.00 -5.76
CA LEU A 305 3.86 -12.82 -6.85
C LEU A 305 4.20 -14.13 -7.54
N ILE A 306 4.52 -15.17 -6.77
CA ILE A 306 4.85 -16.50 -7.30
C ILE A 306 3.67 -17.11 -8.06
N SER A 307 2.44 -16.88 -7.58
CA SER A 307 1.21 -17.33 -8.24
C SER A 307 0.76 -16.43 -9.39
N ASN A 308 1.53 -15.38 -9.75
CA ASN A 308 1.20 -14.40 -10.80
C ASN A 308 -0.16 -13.71 -10.61
N LYS A 309 -0.63 -13.57 -9.36
CA LYS A 309 -1.89 -12.89 -9.01
C LYS A 309 -1.73 -11.37 -8.92
N ILE A 310 -0.51 -10.90 -8.65
CA ILE A 310 -0.13 -9.48 -8.69
C ILE A 310 0.98 -9.28 -9.72
N GLN A 311 0.95 -8.14 -10.43
CA GLN A 311 2.03 -7.71 -11.32
C GLN A 311 2.88 -6.60 -10.69
N GLY A 312 4.14 -6.47 -11.15
CA GLY A 312 5.10 -5.51 -10.58
C GLY A 312 4.66 -4.04 -10.68
N ASP A 313 3.84 -3.67 -11.66
CA ASP A 313 3.29 -2.32 -11.81
C ASP A 313 2.31 -1.94 -10.67
N GLN A 314 1.64 -2.93 -10.07
CA GLN A 314 0.75 -2.71 -8.94
C GLN A 314 1.50 -2.50 -7.62
N LEU A 315 2.81 -2.77 -7.58
CA LEU A 315 3.62 -2.77 -6.36
C LEU A 315 4.38 -1.48 -6.10
N GLN A 316 4.10 -0.40 -6.85
CA GLN A 316 4.82 0.87 -6.69
C GLN A 316 4.78 1.40 -5.24
N ASP A 317 3.62 1.34 -4.58
CA ASP A 317 3.47 1.77 -3.19
C ASP A 317 4.18 0.82 -2.21
N PHE A 318 4.15 -0.49 -2.50
CA PHE A 318 4.89 -1.48 -1.73
C PHE A 318 6.39 -1.16 -1.76
N TYR A 319 6.91 -0.81 -2.94
CA TYR A 319 8.33 -0.47 -3.13
C TYR A 319 8.74 0.75 -2.31
N GLN A 320 7.94 1.83 -2.33
CA GLN A 320 8.21 3.01 -1.52
C GLN A 320 8.23 2.68 -0.02
N MET A 321 7.33 1.81 0.43
CA MET A 321 7.27 1.41 1.84
C MET A 321 8.45 0.54 2.27
N ILE A 322 8.96 -0.36 1.41
CA ILE A 322 10.19 -1.11 1.70
C ILE A 322 11.37 -0.17 1.97
N GLN A 323 11.45 0.96 1.25
CA GLN A 323 12.48 1.98 1.50
C GLN A 323 12.25 2.69 2.83
N TYR A 324 11.02 3.14 3.09
CA TYR A 324 10.65 3.84 4.31
C TYR A 324 10.93 2.99 5.56
N CYS A 325 10.53 1.72 5.55
CA CYS A 325 10.73 0.77 6.63
C CYS A 325 12.15 0.18 6.69
N LYS A 326 13.05 0.56 5.75
CA LYS A 326 14.43 0.04 5.65
C LYS A 326 14.52 -1.48 5.57
N LEU A 327 13.60 -2.13 4.83
CA LEU A 327 13.52 -3.59 4.71
C LEU A 327 14.27 -4.16 3.50
N GLN A 328 15.06 -3.33 2.83
CA GLN A 328 15.77 -3.67 1.59
C GLN A 328 16.74 -4.83 1.78
N ASP A 329 17.57 -4.74 2.83
CA ASP A 329 18.59 -5.74 3.17
C ASP A 329 17.96 -7.11 3.44
N ALA A 330 16.95 -7.12 4.32
CA ALA A 330 16.20 -8.32 4.66
C ALA A 330 15.55 -8.97 3.43
N LEU A 331 14.84 -8.18 2.61
CA LEU A 331 14.16 -8.71 1.42
C LEU A 331 15.15 -9.19 0.35
N MET A 332 16.24 -8.45 0.12
CA MET A 332 17.23 -8.84 -0.87
C MET A 332 17.89 -10.17 -0.48
N THR A 333 18.34 -10.30 0.77
CA THR A 333 18.88 -11.55 1.30
C THR A 333 17.86 -12.69 1.14
N ARG A 334 16.62 -12.49 1.61
CA ARG A 334 15.56 -13.50 1.55
C ARG A 334 15.26 -13.97 0.12
N TRP A 335 15.13 -13.05 -0.82
CA TRP A 335 14.76 -13.37 -2.20
C TRP A 335 15.91 -14.03 -2.97
N LEU A 336 17.15 -13.61 -2.75
CA LEU A 336 18.33 -14.29 -3.30
C LEU A 336 18.48 -15.72 -2.74
N LEU A 337 18.22 -15.92 -1.44
CA LEU A 337 18.23 -17.25 -0.80
C LEU A 337 17.09 -18.15 -1.28
N SER A 338 15.93 -17.60 -1.62
CA SER A 338 14.75 -18.37 -2.07
C SER A 338 14.97 -19.18 -3.34
N LYS A 339 15.93 -18.76 -4.19
CA LYS A 339 16.17 -19.29 -5.55
C LYS A 339 14.94 -19.24 -6.47
N ASN A 340 13.90 -18.47 -6.12
CA ASN A 340 12.70 -18.34 -6.93
C ASN A 340 12.93 -17.30 -8.05
N PRO A 341 12.87 -17.68 -9.35
CA PRO A 341 13.15 -16.76 -10.44
C PRO A 341 12.23 -15.55 -10.50
N MET A 342 10.97 -15.68 -10.06
CA MET A 342 10.00 -14.57 -10.08
C MET A 342 10.35 -13.53 -9.03
N LEU A 343 10.68 -13.96 -7.80
CA LEU A 343 11.11 -13.05 -6.74
C LEU A 343 12.43 -12.35 -7.11
N ILE A 344 13.38 -13.07 -7.71
CA ILE A 344 14.65 -12.52 -8.19
C ILE A 344 14.43 -11.49 -9.30
N TYR A 345 13.54 -11.79 -10.27
CA TYR A 345 13.16 -10.85 -11.33
C TYR A 345 12.52 -9.57 -10.76
N ILE A 346 11.62 -9.71 -9.78
CA ILE A 346 10.98 -8.55 -9.14
C ILE A 346 11.99 -7.77 -8.31
N ALA A 347 12.95 -8.44 -7.66
CA ALA A 347 14.03 -7.78 -6.95
C ALA A 347 14.77 -6.80 -7.86
N ASP A 348 15.13 -7.23 -9.08
CA ASP A 348 15.74 -6.36 -10.10
C ASP A 348 14.88 -5.13 -10.40
N ASP A 349 13.57 -5.31 -10.58
CA ASP A 349 12.62 -4.21 -10.83
C ASP A 349 12.48 -3.25 -9.63
N ILE A 350 12.50 -3.76 -8.38
CA ILE A 350 12.48 -2.93 -7.16
C ILE A 350 13.73 -2.06 -7.10
N PHE A 351 14.90 -2.69 -7.27
CA PHE A 351 16.19 -2.02 -7.15
C PHE A 351 16.47 -1.08 -8.33
N TYR A 352 15.85 -1.31 -9.51
CA TYR A 352 15.85 -0.34 -10.61
C TYR A 352 15.14 0.97 -10.25
N GLY A 353 14.08 0.89 -9.43
CA GLY A 353 13.31 2.06 -8.99
C GLY A 353 13.95 2.85 -7.85
N VAL A 354 14.97 2.30 -7.19
CA VAL A 354 15.71 2.97 -6.12
C VAL A 354 16.85 3.79 -6.74
N ALA A 355 17.14 4.96 -6.15
CA ALA A 355 18.20 5.86 -6.62
C ALA A 355 19.52 5.13 -6.92
N LEU A 356 20.26 5.62 -7.93
CA LEU A 356 21.54 5.07 -8.41
C LEU A 356 22.58 4.76 -7.30
N ASP A 357 22.45 5.42 -6.16
CA ASP A 357 23.35 5.30 -5.00
C ASP A 357 22.85 4.32 -3.92
N ALA A 358 21.81 3.54 -4.18
CA ALA A 358 21.32 2.54 -3.24
C ALA A 358 22.41 1.51 -2.91
N THR A 359 22.51 1.18 -1.63
CA THR A 359 23.37 0.12 -1.10
C THR A 359 22.48 -0.87 -0.36
N SER A 360 22.80 -2.16 -0.43
CA SER A 360 22.14 -3.16 0.39
C SER A 360 23.18 -4.08 1.00
N ASN A 361 22.98 -4.41 2.28
CA ASN A 361 23.83 -5.32 3.04
C ASN A 361 23.14 -6.66 3.23
N PHE A 362 23.93 -7.69 3.47
CA PHE A 362 23.45 -9.01 3.81
C PHE A 362 22.91 -9.03 5.24
N ASP A 363 21.62 -9.31 5.40
CA ASP A 363 21.00 -9.54 6.70
C ASP A 363 21.25 -10.97 7.22
N ALA A 364 22.16 -11.10 8.18
CA ALA A 364 22.52 -12.39 8.78
C ALA A 364 21.43 -12.98 9.69
N SER A 365 20.46 -12.19 10.14
CA SER A 365 19.36 -12.70 10.99
C SER A 365 18.45 -13.67 10.24
N LEU A 366 18.45 -13.64 8.90
CA LEU A 366 17.60 -14.47 8.05
C LEU A 366 18.18 -15.85 7.73
N LEU A 367 19.31 -16.21 8.34
CA LEU A 367 19.97 -17.50 8.17
C LEU A 367 19.38 -18.62 9.06
N GLU A 368 18.28 -18.39 9.76
CA GLU A 368 17.71 -19.33 10.73
C GLU A 368 17.45 -20.74 10.13
N GLU A 369 18.03 -21.75 10.80
CA GLU A 369 17.82 -23.21 10.69
C GLU A 369 18.12 -23.94 9.37
N GLN A 370 18.67 -23.29 8.34
CA GLN A 370 19.24 -24.04 7.21
C GLN A 370 20.72 -24.34 7.45
N GLU A 371 21.16 -25.58 7.19
CA GLU A 371 22.57 -25.94 7.22
C GLU A 371 23.35 -24.90 6.43
N GLN A 372 24.23 -24.17 7.13
CA GLN A 372 25.17 -23.21 6.55
C GLN A 372 26.22 -23.98 5.74
N ASP A 373 25.78 -24.59 4.64
CA ASP A 373 26.66 -25.29 3.73
C ASP A 373 27.38 -24.27 2.84
N GLN A 374 28.64 -24.55 2.55
CA GLN A 374 29.51 -23.75 1.67
C GLN A 374 28.84 -23.51 0.31
N SER A 375 28.01 -24.46 -0.16
CA SER A 375 27.25 -24.33 -1.40
C SER A 375 26.23 -23.18 -1.38
N MET A 376 25.72 -22.79 -0.21
CA MET A 376 24.74 -21.70 -0.09
C MET A 376 25.39 -20.33 -0.40
N PHE A 377 26.47 -19.97 0.30
CA PHE A 377 27.20 -18.73 0.04
C PHE A 377 27.72 -18.66 -1.38
N PHE A 378 28.25 -19.78 -1.91
CA PHE A 378 28.70 -19.86 -3.30
C PHE A 378 27.60 -19.49 -4.30
N ASN A 379 26.38 -20.00 -4.12
CA ASN A 379 25.25 -19.73 -5.00
C ASN A 379 24.71 -18.31 -4.82
N LEU A 380 24.65 -17.82 -3.57
CA LEU A 380 24.21 -16.46 -3.26
C LEU A 380 25.11 -15.41 -3.92
N ILE A 381 26.43 -15.61 -3.87
CA ILE A 381 27.41 -14.74 -4.55
C ILE A 381 27.14 -14.68 -6.06
N ASP A 382 26.95 -15.84 -6.72
CA ASP A 382 26.71 -15.89 -8.17
C ASP A 382 25.36 -15.26 -8.55
N HIS A 383 24.31 -15.52 -7.78
CA HIS A 383 22.99 -14.93 -8.01
C HIS A 383 23.01 -13.42 -7.83
N CYS A 384 23.67 -12.91 -6.79
CA CYS A 384 23.81 -11.47 -6.56
C CYS A 384 24.57 -10.81 -7.72
N CYS A 385 25.74 -11.34 -8.08
CA CYS A 385 26.55 -10.79 -9.18
C CYS A 385 25.83 -10.86 -10.53
N GLY A 386 25.11 -11.95 -10.79
CA GLY A 386 24.41 -12.19 -12.05
C GLY A 386 23.16 -11.33 -12.21
N THR A 387 22.34 -11.23 -11.15
CA THR A 387 21.06 -10.51 -11.16
C THR A 387 21.29 -9.01 -11.15
N PHE A 388 22.11 -8.51 -10.23
CA PHE A 388 22.27 -7.08 -9.99
C PHE A 388 23.53 -6.49 -10.64
N TYR A 389 24.07 -7.12 -11.68
CA TYR A 389 25.29 -6.67 -12.39
C TYR A 389 25.26 -5.17 -12.78
N LEU A 390 24.08 -4.63 -13.08
CA LEU A 390 23.90 -3.23 -13.48
C LEU A 390 23.88 -2.25 -12.31
N TYR A 391 23.85 -2.73 -11.07
CA TYR A 391 23.85 -1.95 -9.84
C TYR A 391 25.10 -2.29 -9.02
N PRO A 392 26.28 -1.82 -9.46
CA PRO A 392 27.54 -2.15 -8.78
C PRO A 392 27.54 -1.73 -7.31
N ASN A 393 26.86 -0.63 -6.94
CA ASN A 393 26.74 -0.19 -5.55
C ASN A 393 26.08 -1.26 -4.66
N ILE A 394 24.96 -1.83 -5.12
CA ILE A 394 24.22 -2.87 -4.40
C ILE A 394 25.06 -4.14 -4.27
N VAL A 395 25.60 -4.63 -5.39
CA VAL A 395 26.36 -5.89 -5.40
C VAL A 395 27.57 -5.79 -4.49
N ILE A 396 28.35 -4.73 -4.60
CA ILE A 396 29.60 -4.62 -3.86
C ILE A 396 29.35 -4.42 -2.37
N SER A 397 28.38 -3.57 -1.98
CA SER A 397 27.98 -3.46 -0.58
C SER A 397 27.56 -4.81 0.00
N PHE A 398 26.74 -5.56 -0.75
CA PHE A 398 26.28 -6.87 -0.32
C PHE A 398 27.43 -7.88 -0.19
N LEU A 399 28.29 -7.99 -1.21
CA LEU A 399 29.44 -8.90 -1.18
C LEU A 399 30.43 -8.56 -0.06
N LEU A 400 30.64 -7.27 0.22
CA LEU A 400 31.54 -6.85 1.29
C LEU A 400 30.93 -7.12 2.66
N SER A 401 29.62 -6.93 2.84
CA SER A 401 28.93 -7.31 4.09
C SER A 401 28.95 -8.83 4.36
N LEU A 402 29.10 -9.67 3.33
CA LEU A 402 29.33 -11.11 3.52
C LEU A 402 30.72 -11.41 4.07
N LEU A 403 31.71 -10.56 3.82
CA LEU A 403 33.06 -10.75 4.35
C LEU A 403 33.10 -10.51 5.86
N ASP A 404 32.21 -9.66 6.39
CA ASP A 404 32.05 -9.45 7.84
C ASP A 404 31.54 -10.71 8.56
N LEU A 405 31.07 -11.72 7.83
CA LEU A 405 30.69 -13.02 8.35
C LEU A 405 31.90 -13.97 8.33
N ASN A 406 31.92 -14.94 9.24
CA ASN A 406 32.92 -16.02 9.28
C ASN A 406 32.72 -17.04 8.13
N ILE A 407 32.73 -16.59 6.88
CA ILE A 407 32.62 -17.43 5.69
C ILE A 407 33.96 -18.10 5.34
N ASP A 408 33.89 -19.20 4.59
CA ASP A 408 35.07 -19.98 4.22
C ASP A 408 35.98 -19.25 3.21
N GLN A 409 37.27 -19.61 3.20
CA GLN A 409 38.27 -18.98 2.35
C GLN A 409 37.99 -19.13 0.85
N LYS A 410 37.29 -20.18 0.42
CA LYS A 410 36.93 -20.40 -0.98
C LYS A 410 35.86 -19.38 -1.42
N SER A 411 34.90 -19.08 -0.55
CA SER A 411 33.88 -18.05 -0.76
C SER A 411 34.51 -16.65 -0.79
N ILE A 412 35.46 -16.35 0.12
CA ILE A 412 36.21 -15.09 0.13
C ILE A 412 36.96 -14.90 -1.20
N LEU A 413 37.69 -15.92 -1.66
CA LEU A 413 38.40 -15.88 -2.95
C LEU A 413 37.45 -15.66 -4.12
N LYS A 414 36.24 -16.25 -4.07
CA LYS A 414 35.22 -16.06 -5.11
C LYS A 414 34.69 -14.63 -5.14
N ILE A 415 34.42 -14.04 -3.98
CA ILE A 415 34.03 -12.62 -3.87
C ILE A 415 35.11 -11.75 -4.51
N GLN A 416 36.36 -11.96 -4.10
CA GLN A 416 37.50 -11.22 -4.63
C GLN A 416 37.59 -11.36 -6.16
N LEU A 417 37.52 -12.58 -6.69
CA LEU A 417 37.59 -12.84 -8.14
C LEU A 417 36.45 -12.18 -8.92
N HIS A 418 35.22 -12.21 -8.40
CA HIS A 418 34.09 -11.55 -9.07
C HIS A 418 34.26 -10.03 -9.08
N ILE A 419 34.67 -9.43 -7.96
CA ILE A 419 34.91 -7.98 -7.94
C ILE A 419 36.02 -7.60 -8.93
N GLN A 420 37.15 -8.33 -8.89
CA GLN A 420 38.32 -8.05 -9.73
C GLN A 420 38.07 -8.28 -11.21
N LYS A 421 37.43 -9.39 -11.58
CA LYS A 421 37.30 -9.80 -12.99
C LYS A 421 36.02 -9.34 -13.67
N LEU A 422 34.95 -9.11 -12.89
CA LEU A 422 33.64 -8.72 -13.44
C LEU A 422 33.37 -7.23 -13.25
N PHE A 423 33.58 -6.71 -12.04
CA PHE A 423 33.12 -5.37 -11.68
C PHE A 423 34.16 -4.26 -11.89
N ILE A 424 35.43 -4.46 -11.54
CA ILE A 424 36.49 -3.47 -11.79
C ILE A 424 36.56 -3.10 -13.29
N PRO A 425 36.56 -4.06 -14.24
CA PRO A 425 36.63 -3.73 -15.66
C PRO A 425 35.36 -3.07 -16.19
N SER A 426 34.22 -3.33 -15.55
CA SER A 426 32.91 -2.86 -16.00
C SER A 426 32.52 -1.52 -15.37
N TYR A 427 32.97 -1.22 -14.15
CA TYR A 427 32.49 -0.11 -13.32
C TYR A 427 33.60 0.53 -12.47
N PRO A 428 34.78 0.83 -13.04
CA PRO A 428 35.99 1.13 -12.28
C PRO A 428 35.82 2.31 -11.29
N TYR A 429 35.18 3.39 -11.70
CA TYR A 429 34.95 4.56 -10.85
C TYR A 429 33.95 4.32 -9.71
N ALA A 430 32.90 3.51 -9.94
CA ALA A 430 31.96 3.15 -8.87
C ALA A 430 32.64 2.29 -7.80
N ILE A 431 33.44 1.30 -8.22
CA ILE A 431 34.17 0.43 -7.30
C ILE A 431 35.11 1.26 -6.42
N GLU A 432 35.90 2.16 -7.01
CA GLU A 432 36.78 3.04 -6.23
C GLU A 432 36.00 3.95 -5.26
N GLY A 433 34.86 4.48 -5.69
CA GLY A 433 33.97 5.29 -4.85
C GLY A 433 33.44 4.53 -3.63
N ILE A 434 33.05 3.27 -3.80
CA ILE A 434 32.54 2.41 -2.72
C ILE A 434 33.68 2.01 -1.77
N LEU A 435 34.81 1.55 -2.30
CA LEU A 435 35.96 1.12 -1.50
C LEU A 435 36.52 2.25 -0.62
N LYS A 436 36.52 3.49 -1.13
CA LYS A 436 36.90 4.68 -0.34
C LYS A 436 35.96 4.95 0.84
N LYS A 437 34.66 4.64 0.71
CA LYS A 437 33.67 4.83 1.79
C LYS A 437 33.83 3.78 2.90
N ILE A 438 34.20 2.55 2.54
CA ILE A 438 34.25 1.40 3.46
C ILE A 438 35.47 1.42 4.39
N LYS A 439 36.59 2.00 3.94
CA LYS A 439 37.86 2.12 4.71
C LYS A 439 37.75 2.83 6.07
N LYS A 440 36.60 3.43 6.40
CA LYS A 440 36.35 4.07 7.70
C LYS A 440 35.83 3.12 8.79
N ASN A 441 35.31 1.92 8.43
CA ASN A 441 34.46 1.13 9.33
C ASN A 441 34.79 -0.38 9.44
N THR A 442 35.89 -0.90 8.89
CA THR A 442 36.17 -2.37 8.84
C THR A 442 37.19 -2.87 9.88
N SER A 443 37.11 -4.15 10.24
CA SER A 443 38.02 -4.86 11.16
C SER A 443 39.34 -5.30 10.52
N GLU A 444 40.43 -5.41 11.31
CA GLU A 444 41.81 -5.70 10.86
C GLU A 444 41.97 -6.95 9.97
N SER A 445 41.12 -7.99 10.10
CA SER A 445 41.21 -9.21 9.28
C SER A 445 40.79 -9.02 7.82
N LEU A 446 39.90 -8.06 7.56
CA LEU A 446 39.31 -7.78 6.24
C LEU A 446 40.12 -6.78 5.42
N ASP A 447 40.98 -6.03 6.08
CA ASP A 447 41.81 -5.00 5.47
C ASP A 447 42.72 -5.57 4.38
N SER A 448 43.18 -6.82 4.49
CA SER A 448 44.05 -7.45 3.47
C SER A 448 43.32 -7.71 2.15
N THR A 449 42.10 -8.24 2.19
CA THR A 449 41.29 -8.52 0.99
C THR A 449 40.83 -7.22 0.33
N ILE A 450 40.33 -6.27 1.14
CA ILE A 450 39.89 -4.96 0.65
C ILE A 450 41.07 -4.17 0.07
N SER A 451 42.24 -4.20 0.71
CA SER A 451 43.44 -3.53 0.18
C SER A 451 43.91 -4.11 -1.14
N ASN A 452 43.82 -5.43 -1.32
CA ASN A 452 44.15 -6.07 -2.60
C ASN A 452 43.18 -5.64 -3.72
N ILE A 453 41.88 -5.67 -3.45
CA ILE A 453 40.86 -5.21 -4.41
C ILE A 453 41.07 -3.73 -4.75
N GLN A 454 41.36 -2.90 -3.75
CA GLN A 454 41.59 -1.47 -3.95
C GLN A 454 42.84 -1.20 -4.79
N LYS A 455 43.93 -1.91 -4.52
CA LYS A 455 45.17 -1.78 -5.31
C LYS A 455 44.90 -2.08 -6.78
N GLU A 456 44.19 -3.16 -7.08
CA GLU A 456 43.87 -3.56 -8.46
C GLU A 456 42.89 -2.58 -9.14
N SER A 457 41.92 -2.06 -8.38
CA SER A 457 41.01 -0.99 -8.84
C SER A 457 41.80 0.25 -9.26
N GLN A 458 42.78 0.66 -8.46
CA GLN A 458 43.63 1.83 -8.75
C GLN A 458 44.56 1.60 -9.93
N GLU A 459 45.20 0.42 -10.01
CA GLU A 459 46.05 0.04 -11.15
C GLU A 459 45.24 0.05 -12.46
N TYR A 460 44.02 -0.48 -12.42
CA TYR A 460 43.13 -0.49 -13.58
C TYR A 460 42.62 0.91 -13.96
N LEU A 461 42.33 1.76 -12.98
CA LEU A 461 41.97 3.17 -13.24
C LEU A 461 43.12 3.94 -13.89
N ILE A 462 44.34 3.79 -13.39
CA ILE A 462 45.54 4.40 -14.00
C ILE A 462 45.71 3.92 -15.45
N PHE A 463 45.51 2.61 -15.69
CA PHE A 463 45.55 2.04 -17.03
C PHE A 463 44.47 2.67 -17.94
N ILE A 464 43.21 2.75 -17.51
CA ILE A 464 42.14 3.37 -18.29
C ILE A 464 42.41 4.86 -18.54
N GLU A 465 42.86 5.61 -17.54
CA GLU A 465 43.18 7.03 -17.67
C GLU A 465 44.33 7.27 -18.67
N SER A 466 45.23 6.29 -18.84
CA SER A 466 46.28 6.34 -19.87
C SER A 466 45.72 6.19 -21.30
N LEU A 467 44.53 5.61 -21.47
CA LEU A 467 43.86 5.37 -22.76
C LEU A 467 43.01 6.57 -23.23
N GLN A 468 43.43 7.81 -22.92
CA GLN A 468 42.75 9.12 -23.01
C GLN A 468 41.78 9.40 -24.20
N TYR A 469 41.79 8.60 -25.27
CA TYR A 469 41.02 8.80 -26.50
C TYR A 469 39.78 7.89 -26.66
N HIS A 470 39.53 6.93 -25.77
CA HIS A 470 38.46 5.94 -25.94
C HIS A 470 37.23 6.21 -25.06
N ARG A 471 36.46 7.28 -25.34
CA ARG A 471 35.23 7.67 -24.60
C ARG A 471 34.24 6.54 -24.30
N GLU A 472 34.24 5.48 -25.10
CA GLU A 472 33.37 4.30 -24.95
C GLU A 472 33.79 3.34 -23.81
N LEU A 473 35.06 3.37 -23.40
CA LEU A 473 35.54 2.71 -22.17
C LEU A 473 35.14 3.49 -20.91
N PHE A 474 34.79 4.77 -21.06
CA PHE A 474 34.33 5.69 -20.00
C PHE A 474 32.80 5.79 -19.93
N GLU A 475 32.06 4.78 -20.37
CA GLU A 475 30.61 4.87 -20.36
C GLU A 475 30.07 4.94 -18.92
N ASP A 476 29.41 6.06 -18.61
CA ASP A 476 28.74 6.30 -17.33
C ASP A 476 27.72 5.19 -17.00
N ILE A 477 27.56 4.91 -15.71
CA ILE A 477 26.64 3.91 -15.16
C ILE A 477 25.22 4.20 -15.64
N SER A 478 24.82 5.46 -15.60
CA SER A 478 23.52 5.94 -16.07
C SER A 478 23.30 5.57 -17.54
N ASN A 479 24.30 5.75 -18.40
CA ASN A 479 24.22 5.42 -19.82
C ASN A 479 24.15 3.91 -20.07
N LYS A 480 24.92 3.10 -19.32
CA LYS A 480 24.86 1.63 -19.40
C LYS A 480 23.47 1.10 -19.00
N GLN A 481 22.89 1.63 -17.94
CA GLN A 481 21.56 1.26 -17.47
C GLN A 481 20.45 1.71 -18.43
N LEU A 482 20.53 2.95 -18.96
CA LEU A 482 19.60 3.44 -19.97
C LEU A 482 19.60 2.54 -21.21
N ARG A 483 20.78 2.19 -21.73
CA ARG A 483 20.92 1.28 -22.88
C ARG A 483 20.32 -0.10 -22.58
N PHE A 484 20.54 -0.63 -21.38
CA PHE A 484 19.96 -1.91 -20.98
C PHE A 484 18.43 -1.84 -20.86
N SER A 485 17.91 -0.76 -20.28
CA SER A 485 16.47 -0.49 -20.17
C SER A 485 15.82 -0.37 -21.55
N GLU A 486 16.46 0.32 -22.49
CA GLU A 486 16.01 0.38 -23.88
C GLU A 486 15.99 -1.01 -24.53
N GLN A 487 17.04 -1.81 -24.33
CA GLN A 487 17.10 -3.19 -24.83
C GLN A 487 16.02 -4.08 -24.20
N ASN A 488 15.75 -3.96 -22.89
CA ASN A 488 14.68 -4.69 -22.22
C ASN A 488 13.28 -4.25 -22.69
N ARG A 489 13.06 -2.94 -22.87
CA ARG A 489 11.82 -2.42 -23.47
C ARG A 489 11.63 -2.96 -24.88
N GLN A 490 12.69 -3.05 -25.67
CA GLN A 490 12.65 -3.68 -27.00
C GLN A 490 12.34 -5.18 -26.90
N ARG A 491 12.97 -5.92 -25.97
CA ARG A 491 12.66 -7.35 -25.69
C ARG A 491 11.19 -7.55 -25.38
N ILE A 492 10.64 -6.76 -24.46
CA ILE A 492 9.25 -6.87 -24.04
C ILE A 492 8.31 -6.54 -25.19
N LYS A 493 8.59 -5.49 -25.98
CA LYS A 493 7.79 -5.14 -27.17
C LYS A 493 7.81 -6.26 -28.21
N VAL A 494 8.99 -6.81 -28.50
CA VAL A 494 9.17 -7.92 -29.44
C VAL A 494 8.47 -9.18 -28.92
N ASN A 495 8.61 -9.53 -27.64
CA ASN A 495 7.91 -10.67 -27.03
C ASN A 495 6.38 -10.49 -27.05
N LYS A 496 5.87 -9.29 -26.74
CA LYS A 496 4.43 -8.99 -26.83
C LYS A 496 3.91 -9.09 -28.27
N GLN A 497 4.67 -8.63 -29.25
CA GLN A 497 4.33 -8.78 -30.67
C GLN A 497 4.35 -10.24 -31.11
N ILE A 498 5.34 -11.02 -30.66
CA ILE A 498 5.47 -12.46 -30.94
C ILE A 498 4.32 -13.26 -30.32
N ASN A 499 3.91 -12.92 -29.10
CA ASN A 499 2.79 -13.59 -28.42
C ASN A 499 1.43 -13.25 -29.04
N LYS A 500 1.29 -12.06 -29.66
CA LYS A 500 0.09 -11.68 -30.41
C LYS A 500 -0.04 -12.41 -31.76
N GLN A 501 1.03 -12.98 -32.29
CA GLN A 501 1.06 -13.49 -33.66
C GLN A 501 0.77 -14.99 -33.82
N SER A 502 0.62 -15.80 -32.76
CA SER A 502 0.26 -17.22 -32.97
C SER A 502 -0.17 -17.96 -31.69
N VAL A 503 -1.33 -18.62 -31.77
CA VAL A 503 -1.86 -19.56 -30.78
C VAL A 503 -1.08 -20.90 -30.76
N PHE A 504 -0.38 -21.23 -31.85
CA PHE A 504 0.38 -22.48 -32.01
C PHE A 504 1.85 -22.39 -31.54
N ASN A 505 2.30 -21.21 -31.16
CA ASN A 505 3.70 -20.92 -30.87
C ASN A 505 4.19 -21.37 -29.48
N ASN A 506 3.29 -21.87 -28.61
CA ASN A 506 3.62 -22.37 -27.27
C ASN A 506 4.21 -23.79 -27.26
N LEU A 507 4.22 -24.48 -28.40
CA LEU A 507 4.75 -25.85 -28.52
C LEU A 507 6.25 -25.93 -28.84
N PHE A 508 6.91 -24.80 -29.13
CA PHE A 508 8.33 -24.77 -29.53
C PHE A 508 9.17 -23.94 -28.57
N SER A 509 10.32 -24.47 -28.14
CA SER A 509 11.30 -23.69 -27.38
C SER A 509 11.93 -22.63 -28.27
N LYS A 510 11.69 -21.35 -27.96
CA LYS A 510 12.19 -20.21 -28.74
C LYS A 510 13.47 -19.65 -28.14
N SER A 511 14.40 -19.26 -29.01
CA SER A 511 15.56 -18.42 -28.66
C SER A 511 15.48 -17.09 -29.44
N LEU A 512 15.57 -15.98 -28.72
CA LEU A 512 15.62 -14.63 -29.28
C LEU A 512 17.05 -14.10 -29.10
N ILE A 513 17.76 -13.87 -30.21
CA ILE A 513 19.09 -13.24 -30.16
C ILE A 513 18.93 -11.79 -30.60
N LEU A 514 19.33 -10.87 -29.72
CA LEU A 514 19.41 -9.44 -30.03
C LEU A 514 20.86 -9.09 -30.32
N TYR A 515 21.09 -8.40 -31.44
CA TYR A 515 22.40 -7.96 -31.85
C TYR A 515 22.33 -6.49 -32.32
N GLY A 516 22.97 -5.59 -31.57
CA GLY A 516 22.96 -4.16 -31.86
C GLY A 516 21.54 -3.57 -31.85
N ARG A 517 21.15 -2.93 -32.97
CA ARG A 517 19.80 -2.35 -33.18
C ARG A 517 18.79 -3.34 -33.81
N GLY A 518 19.19 -4.58 -34.05
CA GLY A 518 18.36 -5.60 -34.72
C GLY A 518 18.00 -6.79 -33.81
N SER A 519 16.93 -7.50 -34.18
CA SER A 519 16.56 -8.79 -33.58
C SER A 519 16.40 -9.84 -34.67
N ARG A 520 16.86 -11.07 -34.43
CA ARG A 520 16.57 -12.23 -35.30
C ARG A 520 15.90 -13.33 -34.49
N GLN A 521 14.85 -13.91 -35.08
CA GLN A 521 14.07 -14.99 -34.51
C GLN A 521 14.61 -16.33 -35.02
N THR A 522 14.74 -17.32 -34.15
CA THR A 522 14.98 -18.70 -34.56
C THR A 522 13.90 -19.61 -33.97
N TYR A 523 13.25 -20.37 -34.84
CA TYR A 523 12.31 -21.42 -34.48
C TYR A 523 13.05 -22.76 -34.63
N ASN A 524 13.19 -23.51 -33.53
CA ASN A 524 13.79 -24.85 -33.59
C ASN A 524 12.80 -25.82 -34.25
N VAL A 525 12.89 -25.95 -35.57
CA VAL A 525 12.51 -27.17 -36.28
C VAL A 525 13.81 -27.88 -36.62
N THR A 526 13.86 -29.19 -36.42
CA THR A 526 14.97 -30.09 -36.74
C THR A 526 15.44 -29.93 -38.20
N ALA A 527 16.31 -28.96 -38.44
CA ALA A 527 17.00 -28.74 -39.70
C ALA A 527 18.49 -28.58 -39.40
N SER A 528 19.28 -29.40 -40.08
CA SER A 528 20.73 -29.53 -39.99
C SER A 528 21.48 -28.20 -39.88
N ALA A 529 22.46 -28.17 -38.98
CA ALA A 529 23.20 -27.03 -38.45
C ALA A 529 24.12 -26.26 -39.44
N ASP A 530 23.99 -26.42 -40.76
CA ASP A 530 25.07 -26.03 -41.68
C ASP A 530 24.84 -24.77 -42.52
N SER A 531 23.74 -24.03 -42.35
CA SER A 531 23.46 -22.88 -43.23
C SER A 531 23.52 -21.49 -42.58
N ILE A 532 24.06 -21.33 -41.37
CA ILE A 532 23.84 -20.09 -40.58
C ILE A 532 24.96 -19.04 -40.73
N PHE A 533 26.14 -19.34 -41.30
CA PHE A 533 27.26 -18.38 -41.32
C PHE A 533 28.10 -18.29 -42.62
N ASN A 534 27.57 -18.65 -43.78
CA ASN A 534 28.34 -18.54 -45.04
C ASN A 534 28.16 -17.20 -45.74
N THR A 535 28.74 -16.13 -45.16
CA THR A 535 29.40 -15.04 -45.91
C THR A 535 30.33 -14.28 -44.96
N SER A 536 31.61 -14.64 -44.98
CA SER A 536 32.78 -13.87 -44.52
C SER A 536 32.67 -13.13 -43.16
N SER A 537 32.88 -13.85 -42.06
CA SER A 537 33.62 -13.39 -40.87
C SER A 537 33.71 -14.52 -39.84
N VAL A 538 34.91 -14.77 -39.31
CA VAL A 538 35.30 -15.64 -38.18
C VAL A 538 34.19 -16.51 -37.57
N LYS A 539 34.32 -17.83 -37.75
CA LYS A 539 33.46 -18.84 -37.14
C LYS A 539 33.70 -18.87 -35.62
N ILE A 540 32.82 -18.25 -34.85
CA ILE A 540 32.74 -18.43 -33.39
C ILE A 540 31.48 -19.24 -33.12
N ASP A 541 31.64 -20.52 -32.78
CA ASP A 541 30.54 -21.34 -32.29
C ASP A 541 30.16 -20.83 -30.89
N LEU A 542 29.09 -20.04 -30.83
CA LEU A 542 28.53 -19.55 -29.57
C LEU A 542 27.86 -20.73 -28.84
N PRO A 543 28.24 -21.06 -27.60
CA PRO A 543 27.48 -22.01 -26.81
C PRO A 543 26.04 -21.52 -26.67
N ILE A 544 25.08 -22.42 -26.88
CA ILE A 544 23.65 -22.14 -26.74
C ILE A 544 23.44 -21.52 -25.35
N LEU A 545 22.89 -20.30 -25.31
CA LEU A 545 22.63 -19.44 -24.15
C LEU A 545 21.82 -20.07 -22.99
N LYS A 546 21.48 -21.37 -23.07
CA LYS A 546 20.81 -22.12 -21.99
C LYS A 546 21.77 -22.74 -20.97
N ILE A 547 23.09 -22.80 -21.24
CA ILE A 547 24.03 -23.58 -20.40
C ILE A 547 24.99 -22.68 -19.60
N VAL A 548 25.08 -21.39 -19.93
CA VAL A 548 26.08 -20.48 -19.34
C VAL A 548 25.43 -19.67 -18.22
N SER A 549 26.04 -19.62 -17.03
CA SER A 549 25.53 -18.80 -15.94
C SER A 549 25.50 -17.32 -16.35
N PRO A 550 24.64 -16.48 -15.74
CA PRO A 550 24.63 -15.05 -16.04
C PRO A 550 26.00 -14.39 -15.87
N VAL A 551 26.80 -14.83 -14.89
CA VAL A 551 28.15 -14.32 -14.64
C VAL A 551 29.10 -14.69 -15.77
N GLU A 552 29.16 -15.96 -16.16
CA GLU A 552 30.01 -16.43 -17.27
C GLU A 552 29.60 -15.77 -18.60
N THR A 553 28.30 -15.53 -18.80
CA THR A 553 27.79 -14.82 -19.98
C THR A 553 28.32 -13.38 -20.02
N ARG A 554 28.35 -12.69 -18.88
CA ARG A 554 28.85 -11.31 -18.78
C ARG A 554 30.38 -11.25 -18.94
N GLN A 555 31.11 -12.17 -18.31
CA GLN A 555 32.56 -12.29 -18.49
C GLN A 555 32.92 -12.55 -19.95
N PHE A 556 32.21 -13.47 -20.61
CA PHE A 556 32.40 -13.77 -22.03
C PHE A 556 32.11 -12.55 -22.92
N LEU A 557 31.00 -11.84 -22.69
CA LEU A 557 30.69 -10.61 -23.43
C LEU A 557 31.74 -9.51 -23.21
N HIS A 558 32.35 -9.42 -22.03
CA HIS A 558 33.43 -8.49 -21.76
C HIS A 558 34.69 -8.88 -22.53
N VAL A 559 35.12 -10.15 -22.46
CA VAL A 559 36.28 -10.67 -23.21
C VAL A 559 36.11 -10.46 -24.71
N LEU A 560 34.93 -10.74 -25.27
CA LEU A 560 34.65 -10.51 -26.68
C LEU A 560 34.74 -9.03 -27.07
N ARG A 561 34.33 -8.11 -26.20
CA ARG A 561 34.49 -6.68 -26.45
C ARG A 561 35.97 -6.30 -26.46
N THR A 562 36.74 -6.75 -25.48
CA THR A 562 38.18 -6.47 -25.38
C THR A 562 38.93 -7.00 -26.61
N ILE A 563 38.71 -8.27 -26.98
CA ILE A 563 39.33 -8.91 -28.15
C ILE A 563 38.91 -8.24 -29.47
N HIS A 564 37.62 -7.90 -29.63
CA HIS A 564 37.16 -7.20 -30.82
C HIS A 564 37.88 -5.85 -31.01
N TRP A 565 38.20 -5.16 -29.92
CA TRP A 565 38.89 -3.88 -29.95
C TRP A 565 40.39 -4.01 -30.18
N GLU A 566 41.06 -4.99 -29.55
CA GLU A 566 42.45 -5.33 -29.84
C GLU A 566 42.63 -5.65 -31.33
N ALA A 567 41.75 -6.48 -31.89
CA ALA A 567 41.77 -6.82 -33.32
C ALA A 567 41.50 -5.60 -34.22
N ARG A 568 40.66 -4.64 -33.81
CA ARG A 568 40.41 -3.40 -34.55
C ARG A 568 41.61 -2.43 -34.52
N TYR A 569 42.42 -2.51 -33.48
CA TYR A 569 43.63 -1.70 -33.31
C TYR A 569 44.77 -2.24 -34.18
N GLU A 570 44.92 -3.57 -34.27
CA GLU A 570 45.89 -4.21 -35.17
C GLU A 570 45.58 -3.99 -36.66
N ILE A 571 44.32 -3.69 -37.01
CA ILE A 571 43.90 -3.42 -38.41
C ILE A 571 44.09 -1.95 -38.79
N ASN A 572 44.16 -1.03 -37.82
CA ASN A 572 44.26 0.42 -38.06
C ASN A 572 45.65 1.02 -37.80
N ASN A 573 46.61 0.19 -37.39
CA ASN A 573 48.06 0.45 -37.46
C ASN A 573 48.66 -0.37 -38.60
#